data_AF-A0A822GJ40-F1
#
_entry.id   AF-A0A822GJ40-F1
#
_cell.length_a   1.000
_cell.length_b   1.000
_cell.length_c   1.000
_cell.angle_alpha   90.00
_cell.angle_beta   90.00
_cell.angle_gamma   90.00
#
_symmetry.space_group_name_H-M   'P 1'
#
loop_
_entity.id
_entity.type
_entity.pdbx_description
1 polymer ?
#
loop_
_entity_poly.entity_id
_entity_poly.type
_entity_poly.pdbx_seq_one_letter_code
_entity_poly.pdbx_strand_id
1 'polypeptide(L)'
;MEKILIINLLGKRFHIPYTLVINYPQTLLGNELLLSKYYRHDIKDYYFERNPLLFSYILTYYTLEKKIFCPHNIPIELLQNECQFFKLNNSNIYHEINKISTYQYFRR
;
A
#
# COMPACT_ATOMS: atom_id res chain seq x y z
N MET A 1 3.69 23.03 -1.79
CA MET A 1 3.62 21.89 -2.73
C MET A 1 3.51 20.62 -1.91
N GLU A 2 2.58 19.73 -2.25
CA GLU A 2 2.41 18.47 -1.53
C GLU A 2 3.56 17.50 -1.88
N LYS A 3 4.18 16.90 -0.86
CA LYS A 3 5.29 15.92 -1.05
C LYS A 3 4.71 14.67 -1.72
N ILE A 4 5.22 14.29 -2.88
CA ILE A 4 4.86 13.06 -3.59
C ILE A 4 5.96 12.01 -3.34
N LEU A 5 5.57 10.80 -2.96
CA LEU A 5 6.46 9.64 -2.91
C LEU A 5 6.36 8.88 -4.24
N ILE A 6 7.52 8.52 -4.81
CA ILE A 6 7.61 7.65 -5.98
C ILE A 6 7.95 6.25 -5.48
N ILE A 7 6.96 5.36 -5.43
CA ILE A 7 7.12 3.96 -5.00
C ILE A 7 7.34 3.09 -6.22
N ASN A 8 8.48 2.42 -6.30
CA ASN A 8 8.89 1.58 -7.42
C ASN A 8 8.91 0.10 -7.00
N LEU A 9 8.03 -0.68 -7.62
CA LEU A 9 7.87 -2.11 -7.39
C LEU A 9 8.27 -2.86 -8.66
N LEU A 10 9.47 -3.42 -8.67
CA LEU A 10 10.02 -4.15 -9.82
C LEU A 10 9.90 -3.38 -11.16
N GLY A 11 10.10 -2.05 -11.12
CA GLY A 11 10.01 -1.17 -12.29
C GLY A 11 8.67 -0.43 -12.42
N LYS A 12 7.58 -0.92 -11.82
CA LYS A 12 6.29 -0.24 -11.83
C LYS A 12 6.28 0.88 -10.80
N ARG A 13 6.08 2.12 -11.26
CA ARG A 13 6.07 3.32 -10.41
C ARG A 13 4.66 3.75 -10.02
N PHE A 14 4.47 4.00 -8.74
CA PHE A 14 3.26 4.55 -8.14
C PHE A 14 3.60 5.90 -7.52
N HIS A 15 2.85 6.93 -7.92
CA HIS A 15 2.96 8.26 -7.31
C HIS A 15 1.87 8.36 -6.27
N ILE A 16 2.26 8.50 -5.01
CA ILE A 16 1.32 8.65 -3.90
C ILE A 16 1.63 9.92 -3.12
N PRO A 17 0.63 10.69 -2.67
CA PRO A 17 0.88 11.83 -1.83
C PRO A 17 1.35 11.36 -0.45
N TYR A 18 2.35 12.02 0.13
CA TYR A 18 2.90 11.68 1.45
C TYR A 18 1.84 11.76 2.56
N THR A 19 0.88 12.67 2.40
CA THR A 19 -0.29 12.84 3.28
C THR A 19 -1.13 11.56 3.42
N LEU A 20 -1.12 10.69 2.40
CA LEU A 20 -1.82 9.40 2.44
C LEU A 20 -1.26 8.48 3.55
N VAL A 21 0.05 8.51 3.76
CA VAL A 21 0.74 7.52 4.61
C VAL A 21 1.17 8.08 5.96
N ILE A 22 1.32 9.40 6.09
CA ILE A 22 1.87 10.04 7.30
C ILE A 22 1.02 9.80 8.55
N ASN A 23 -0.30 9.62 8.40
CA ASN A 23 -1.21 9.32 9.52
C ASN A 23 -1.04 7.90 10.09
N TYR A 24 -0.16 7.09 9.51
CA TYR A 24 0.11 5.71 9.91
C TYR A 24 1.62 5.48 10.15
N PRO A 25 2.25 6.19 11.11
CA PRO A 25 3.70 6.15 11.33
C PRO A 25 4.25 4.79 11.80
N GLN A 26 3.37 3.85 12.15
CA GLN A 26 3.72 2.46 12.46
C GLN A 26 4.01 1.60 11.22
N THR A 27 3.54 2.01 10.04
CA THR A 27 3.74 1.25 8.79
C THR A 27 5.09 1.58 8.16
N LEU A 28 5.53 0.74 7.22
CA LEU A 28 6.77 1.00 6.48
C LEU A 28 6.72 2.33 5.74
N LEU A 29 5.62 2.60 5.00
CA LEU A 29 5.51 3.81 4.18
C LEU A 29 5.25 5.08 5.00
N GLY A 30 4.59 4.96 6.16
CA GLY A 30 4.34 6.09 7.05
C GLY A 30 5.53 6.46 7.93
N ASN A 31 6.48 5.53 8.11
CA ASN A 31 7.66 5.75 8.94
C ASN A 31 8.86 6.22 8.10
N GLU A 32 9.25 7.48 8.25
CA GLU A 32 10.34 8.06 7.45
C GLU A 32 11.69 7.35 7.64
N LEU A 33 12.00 6.87 8.85
CA LEU A 33 13.24 6.14 9.14
C LEU A 33 13.28 4.74 8.52
N LEU A 34 12.13 4.08 8.39
CA LEU A 34 12.04 2.80 7.70
C LEU A 34 12.04 2.99 6.19
N LEU A 35 11.26 3.96 5.71
CA LEU A 35 11.11 4.26 4.29
C LEU A 35 12.43 4.75 3.66
N SER A 36 13.22 5.55 4.38
CA SER A 36 14.50 6.08 3.88
C SER A 36 15.49 4.98 3.49
N LYS A 37 15.41 3.79 4.10
CA LYS A 37 16.25 2.64 3.77
C LYS A 37 16.03 2.10 2.36
N TYR A 38 14.90 2.42 1.75
CA TYR A 38 14.52 1.99 0.40
C TYR A 38 14.74 3.09 -0.64
N TYR A 39 15.20 4.27 -0.24
CA TYR A 39 15.38 5.40 -1.14
C TYR A 39 16.63 5.22 -1.99
N ARG A 40 16.49 5.41 -3.30
CA ARG A 40 17.58 5.43 -4.25
C ARG A 40 17.84 6.87 -4.69
N HIS A 41 18.98 7.42 -4.27
CA HIS A 41 19.33 8.82 -4.51
C HIS A 41 19.44 9.18 -6.01
N ASP A 42 19.98 8.28 -6.82
CA ASP A 42 20.22 8.54 -8.25
C ASP A 42 18.91 8.65 -9.05
N ILE A 43 17.92 7.83 -8.71
CA ILE A 43 16.64 7.72 -9.42
C ILE A 43 15.54 8.54 -8.73
N LYS A 44 15.78 8.93 -7.47
CA LYS A 44 14.85 9.67 -6.61
C LYS A 44 13.52 8.95 -6.37
N ASP A 45 13.57 7.63 -6.20
CA ASP A 45 12.43 6.77 -5.88
C ASP A 45 12.71 5.83 -4.70
N TYR A 46 11.64 5.24 -4.16
CA TYR A 46 11.71 4.19 -3.14
C TYR A 46 11.51 2.85 -3.81
N TYR A 47 12.53 1.98 -3.77
CA TYR A 47 12.51 0.70 -4.48
C TYR A 47 12.21 -0.47 -3.57
N PHE A 48 11.36 -1.36 -4.06
CA PHE A 48 10.89 -2.54 -3.35
C PHE A 48 10.85 -3.74 -4.29
N GLU A 49 11.47 -4.85 -3.88
CA GLU A 49 11.41 -6.14 -4.58
C GLU A 49 10.12 -6.89 -4.21
N ARG A 50 8.97 -6.27 -4.47
CA ARG A 50 7.63 -6.74 -4.07
C ARG A 50 6.67 -6.78 -5.24
N ASN A 51 5.54 -7.47 -5.07
CA ASN A 51 4.60 -7.70 -6.17
C ASN A 51 3.82 -6.42 -6.55
N PRO A 52 4.04 -5.84 -7.75
CA PRO A 52 3.37 -4.62 -8.18
C PRO A 52 1.86 -4.78 -8.42
N LEU A 53 1.36 -6.01 -8.60
CA LEU A 53 -0.07 -6.28 -8.81
C LEU A 53 -0.88 -6.17 -7.52
N LEU A 54 -0.22 -6.35 -6.37
CA LEU A 54 -0.89 -6.35 -5.06
C LEU A 54 -0.91 -4.98 -4.38
N PHE A 55 -0.08 -4.06 -4.87
CA PHE A 55 0.14 -2.78 -4.18
C PHE A 55 -1.08 -1.87 -4.12
N SER A 56 -1.98 -1.92 -5.12
CA SER A 56 -3.23 -1.18 -5.05
C SER A 56 -4.09 -1.59 -3.85
N TYR A 57 -4.07 -2.87 -3.47
CA TYR A 57 -4.77 -3.36 -2.28
C TYR A 57 -4.08 -2.90 -1.00
N ILE A 58 -2.75 -2.83 -0.99
CA ILE A 58 -1.98 -2.22 0.11
C ILE A 58 -2.33 -0.75 0.31
N LEU A 59 -2.52 0.01 -0.76
CA LEU A 59 -2.93 1.42 -0.65
C LEU A 59 -4.31 1.59 -0.02
N THR A 60 -5.21 0.59 -0.16
CA THR A 60 -6.54 0.65 0.47
C THR A 60 -6.50 0.67 1.99
N TYR A 61 -5.44 0.12 2.60
CA TYR A 61 -5.19 0.26 4.02
C TYR A 61 -5.18 1.73 4.45
N TYR A 62 -4.59 2.61 3.64
CA TYR A 62 -4.44 4.03 3.96
C TYR A 62 -5.71 4.83 3.64
N THR A 63 -6.37 4.54 2.52
CA THR A 63 -7.56 5.27 2.07
C THR A 63 -8.85 4.82 2.76
N LEU A 64 -8.94 3.57 3.19
CA LEU A 64 -10.16 2.96 3.75
C LEU A 64 -10.03 2.60 5.24
N GLU A 65 -9.19 3.31 5.98
CA GLU A 65 -9.01 3.15 7.43
C GLU A 65 -8.70 1.69 7.83
N LYS A 66 -7.56 1.20 7.34
CA LYS A 66 -6.99 -0.14 7.62
C LYS A 66 -7.76 -1.32 7.01
N LYS A 67 -8.75 -1.06 6.16
CA LYS A 67 -9.50 -2.10 5.43
C LYS A 67 -8.79 -2.46 4.13
N ILE A 68 -8.66 -3.76 3.87
CA ILE A 68 -8.11 -4.30 2.63
C ILE A 68 -9.12 -5.29 2.08
N PHE A 69 -9.44 -5.15 0.79
CA PHE A 69 -10.36 -6.05 0.11
C PHE A 69 -9.59 -6.99 -0.81
N CYS A 70 -9.65 -8.28 -0.53
CA CYS A 70 -9.00 -9.36 -1.27
C CYS A 70 -9.96 -9.91 -2.34
N PRO A 71 -9.63 -9.79 -3.63
CA PRO A 71 -10.38 -10.46 -4.69
C PRO A 71 -10.39 -11.98 -4.52
N HIS A 72 -11.47 -12.64 -4.93
CA HIS A 72 -11.59 -14.10 -4.83
C HIS A 72 -10.55 -14.87 -5.65
N ASN A 73 -10.02 -14.28 -6.73
CA ASN A 73 -9.00 -14.90 -7.57
C ASN A 73 -7.57 -14.72 -7.04
N ILE A 74 -7.40 -14.05 -5.90
CA ILE A 74 -6.11 -13.84 -5.26
C ILE A 74 -6.10 -14.60 -3.92
N PRO A 75 -5.14 -15.51 -3.69
CA PRO A 75 -4.96 -16.12 -2.38
C PRO A 75 -4.71 -15.06 -1.31
N ILE A 76 -5.44 -15.13 -0.19
CA ILE A 76 -5.38 -14.15 0.89
C ILE A 76 -3.97 -14.06 1.51
N GLU A 77 -3.23 -15.16 1.51
CA GLU A 77 -1.88 -15.27 2.03
C GLU A 77 -0.90 -14.36 1.27
N LEU A 78 -1.12 -14.13 -0.03
CA LEU A 78 -0.30 -13.20 -0.79
C LEU A 78 -0.48 -11.76 -0.28
N LEU A 79 -1.71 -11.36 0.03
CA LEU A 79 -1.96 -10.05 0.64
C LEU A 79 -1.44 -9.97 2.07
N GLN A 80 -1.58 -11.04 2.86
CA GLN A 80 -1.01 -11.10 4.22
C GLN A 80 0.51 -10.94 4.19
N ASN A 81 1.20 -11.58 3.25
CA ASN A 81 2.64 -11.44 3.07
C ASN A 81 3.04 -9.99 2.72
N GLU A 82 2.29 -9.33 1.84
CA GLU A 82 2.51 -7.90 1.55
C GLU A 82 2.20 -7.03 2.77
N CYS A 83 1.12 -7.31 3.52
CA CYS A 83 0.78 -6.59 4.75
C CYS A 83 1.89 -6.69 5.78
N GLN A 84 2.46 -7.88 5.97
CA GLN A 84 3.58 -8.10 6.88
C GLN A 84 4.81 -7.31 6.43
N PHE A 85 5.14 -7.32 5.13
CA PHE A 85 6.27 -6.57 4.60
C PHE A 85 6.10 -5.05 4.82
N PHE A 86 4.93 -4.50 4.50
CA PHE A 86 4.62 -3.07 4.70
C PHE A 86 4.26 -2.71 6.15
N LYS A 87 4.37 -3.65 7.10
CA LYS A 87 4.10 -3.48 8.53
C LYS A 87 2.68 -3.02 8.85
N LEU A 88 1.70 -3.58 8.15
CA LEU A 88 0.28 -3.31 8.33
C LEU A 88 -0.33 -4.20 9.42
N ASN A 89 0.29 -4.26 10.60
CA ASN A 89 0.01 -5.27 11.64
C ASN A 89 -1.45 -5.32 12.15
N ASN A 90 -2.25 -4.28 11.87
CA ASN A 90 -3.67 -4.18 12.24
C ASN A 90 -4.58 -4.07 11.00
N SER A 91 -4.18 -4.69 9.89
CA SER A 91 -5.00 -4.71 8.66
C SER A 91 -6.20 -5.63 8.82
N ASN A 92 -7.38 -5.14 8.47
CA ASN A 92 -8.58 -5.94 8.36
C ASN A 92 -8.74 -6.38 6.91
N ILE A 93 -8.44 -7.64 6.61
CA ILE A 93 -8.56 -8.20 5.27
C ILE A 93 -9.93 -8.86 5.12
N TYR A 94 -10.71 -8.38 4.17
CA TYR A 94 -12.03 -8.90 3.81
C TYR A 94 -11.95 -9.54 2.44
N HIS A 95 -12.66 -10.64 2.21
CA HIS A 95 -12.91 -11.08 0.84
C HIS A 95 -13.87 -10.10 0.16
N GLU A 96 -13.57 -9.70 -1.08
CA GLU A 96 -14.47 -8.88 -1.89
C GLU A 96 -15.81 -9.60 -2.04
N ILE A 97 -16.92 -8.97 -1.63
CA ILE A 97 -18.25 -9.59 -1.74
C ILE A 97 -18.73 -9.55 -3.19
N ASN A 98 -18.64 -8.37 -3.85
CA ASN A 98 -18.93 -8.12 -5.26
C ASN A 98 -18.29 -6.77 -5.69
N LYS A 99 -17.78 -6.64 -6.91
CA LYS A 99 -17.11 -5.38 -7.38
C LYS A 99 -17.93 -4.11 -7.14
N ILE A 100 -19.26 -4.19 -7.26
CA ILE A 100 -20.19 -3.06 -7.09
C ILE A 100 -20.28 -2.62 -5.61
N SER A 101 -20.40 -3.56 -4.67
CA SER A 101 -20.50 -3.24 -3.24
C SER A 101 -19.16 -2.80 -2.67
N THR A 102 -18.05 -3.38 -3.14
CA THR A 102 -16.70 -2.92 -2.75
C THR A 102 -16.43 -1.50 -3.27
N TYR A 103 -16.92 -1.14 -4.47
CA TYR A 103 -16.79 0.21 -5.03
C TYR A 103 -17.39 1.33 -4.15
N GLN A 104 -18.40 1.01 -3.34
CA GLN A 104 -19.04 1.98 -2.44
C GLN A 104 -18.08 2.48 -1.35
N TYR A 105 -17.06 1.69 -0.98
CA TYR A 105 -16.03 2.11 -0.04
C TYR A 105 -15.02 3.09 -0.67
N PHE A 106 -14.82 3.05 -1.99
CA PHE A 106 -13.88 3.90 -2.71
C PHE A 106 -14.44 5.27 -3.13
N ARG A 107 -15.72 5.55 -2.84
CA ARG A 107 -16.43 6.77 -3.28
C ARG A 107 -16.57 7.87 -2.23
N ARG A 108 -15.78 7.84 -1.16
CA ARG A 108 -15.77 8.89 -0.13
C ARG A 108 -14.68 9.92 -0.39
#